data_AF-A0A3D1LLS8-F1
#
_entry.id   AF-A0A3D1LLS8-F1
#
_cell.length_a   1.000
_cell.length_b   1.000
_cell.length_c   1.000
_cell.angle_alpha   90.00
_cell.angle_beta   90.00
_cell.angle_gamma   90.00
#
_symmetry.space_group_name_H-M   'P 1'
#
loop_
_entity.id
_entity.type
_entity.pdbx_description
1 polymer ?
#
loop_
_entity_poly.entity_id
_entity_poly.type
_entity_poly.pdbx_seq_one_letter_code
_entity_poly.pdbx_strand_id
1 'polypeptide(L)'
;MKKMFFAKVLAGLALTVTIAGLSLPEALTIPVRAATPADWNSKTFWFRPWGKSGVHRGIDIFAREGTAVTASCSGIVLFTGSLRDGGNVVTLLGPKWRIHYYAHLKSAGVSDWQRVRRGMKIGEVGATGNALGKPPHLHYAIITQIPYPWRYRMERFGFDRMFYLDPLERLNGKGKNT
;
A
#
# COMPACT_ATOMS: atom_id res chain seq x y z
N MET A 1 10.68 -31.36 28.52
CA MET A 1 11.79 -30.41 28.26
C MET A 1 11.97 -30.01 26.79
N LYS A 2 12.14 -30.94 25.83
CA LYS A 2 12.43 -30.61 24.42
C LYS A 2 11.35 -29.78 23.68
N LYS A 3 10.05 -30.03 23.93
CA LYS A 3 8.94 -29.26 23.32
C LYS A 3 8.91 -27.79 23.75
N MET A 4 9.10 -27.51 25.04
CA MET A 4 9.17 -26.14 25.58
C MET A 4 10.39 -25.38 25.06
N PHE A 5 11.52 -26.07 24.90
CA PHE A 5 12.71 -25.48 24.29
C PHE A 5 12.45 -25.09 22.83
N PHE A 6 11.87 -25.98 22.02
CA PHE A 6 11.55 -25.71 20.62
C PHE A 6 10.55 -24.55 20.46
N ALA A 7 9.51 -24.51 21.30
CA ALA A 7 8.55 -23.40 21.30
C ALA A 7 9.20 -22.04 21.62
N LYS A 8 10.12 -22.00 22.58
CA LYS A 8 10.88 -20.78 22.91
C LYS A 8 11.79 -20.34 21.76
N VAL A 9 12.43 -21.29 21.07
CA VAL A 9 13.27 -20.99 19.90
C VAL A 9 12.44 -20.40 18.75
N LEU A 10 11.28 -21.01 18.44
CA LEU A 10 10.38 -20.49 17.42
C LEU A 10 9.85 -19.09 17.76
N ALA A 11 9.46 -18.87 19.02
CA ALA A 11 9.01 -17.55 19.47
C ALA A 11 10.13 -16.50 19.36
N GLY A 12 11.36 -16.85 19.74
CA GLY A 12 12.52 -15.98 19.60
C GLY A 12 12.84 -15.63 18.14
N LEU A 13 12.75 -16.61 17.24
CA LEU A 13 12.93 -16.40 15.80
C LEU A 13 11.85 -15.48 15.23
N ALA A 14 10.58 -15.74 15.55
CA ALA A 14 9.46 -14.93 15.09
C ALA A 14 9.59 -13.46 15.57
N LEU A 15 9.98 -13.27 16.84
CA LEU A 15 10.24 -11.93 17.39
C LEU A 15 11.39 -11.24 16.67
N THR A 16 12.48 -11.96 16.41
CA THR A 16 13.67 -11.43 15.71
C THR A 16 13.32 -11.00 14.29
N VAL A 17 12.61 -11.84 13.53
CA VAL A 17 12.15 -11.51 12.17
C VAL A 17 11.22 -10.30 12.21
N THR A 18 10.29 -10.26 13.15
CA THR A 18 9.37 -9.13 13.33
C THR A 18 10.13 -7.83 13.56
N ILE A 19 11.04 -7.81 14.55
CA ILE A 19 11.86 -6.63 14.88
C ILE A 19 12.74 -6.22 13.69
N ALA A 20 13.36 -7.18 13.00
CA ALA A 20 14.20 -6.90 11.84
C ALA A 20 13.40 -6.21 10.73
N GLY A 21 12.23 -6.72 10.34
CA GLY A 21 11.41 -6.07 9.32
C GLY A 21 10.81 -4.73 9.78
N LEU A 22 10.48 -4.57 11.07
CA LEU A 22 10.12 -3.28 11.68
C LEU A 22 11.29 -2.29 11.74
N SER A 23 12.53 -2.75 11.61
CA SER A 23 13.72 -1.90 11.64
C SER A 23 14.17 -1.46 10.23
N LEU A 24 13.68 -2.12 9.18
CA LEU A 24 14.00 -1.75 7.80
C LEU A 24 13.55 -0.31 7.49
N PRO A 25 14.45 0.56 6.99
CA PRO A 25 14.10 1.92 6.64
C PRO A 25 13.14 1.93 5.46
N GLU A 26 12.11 2.76 5.57
CA GLU A 26 11.15 2.97 4.49
C GLU A 26 11.60 4.16 3.65
N ALA A 27 11.83 3.92 2.36
CA ALA A 27 12.17 4.96 1.40
C ALA A 27 11.26 4.79 0.19
N LEU A 28 10.25 5.66 0.10
CA LEU A 28 9.18 5.60 -0.89
C LEU A 28 9.45 6.50 -2.09
N THR A 29 8.90 6.12 -3.24
CA THR A 29 8.79 6.97 -4.42
C THR A 29 7.36 6.99 -4.93
N ILE A 30 6.99 8.03 -5.68
CA ILE A 30 5.65 8.14 -6.28
C ILE A 30 5.47 6.95 -7.24
N PRO A 31 4.43 6.11 -7.05
CA PRO A 31 4.30 4.85 -7.78
C PRO A 31 3.74 4.98 -9.21
N VAL A 32 3.77 6.17 -9.80
CA VAL A 32 3.37 6.41 -11.19
C VAL A 32 4.48 7.19 -11.88
N ARG A 33 4.95 6.69 -13.02
CA ARG A 33 6.08 7.28 -13.74
C ARG A 33 5.75 8.72 -14.15
N ALA A 34 6.67 9.63 -13.83
CA ALA A 34 6.57 11.07 -14.08
C ALA A 34 5.43 11.81 -13.36
N ALA A 35 4.70 11.14 -12.47
CA ALA A 35 3.72 11.83 -11.63
C ALA A 35 4.42 12.63 -10.52
N THR A 36 3.76 13.70 -10.12
CA THR A 36 4.17 14.68 -9.12
C THR A 36 3.05 14.87 -8.10
N PRO A 37 3.28 15.60 -6.99
CA PRO A 37 2.22 15.91 -6.04
C PRO A 37 1.04 16.71 -6.59
N ALA A 38 1.13 17.27 -7.80
CA ALA A 38 0.00 17.92 -8.47
C ALA A 38 -1.00 16.91 -9.06
N ASP A 39 -0.60 15.65 -9.22
CA ASP A 39 -1.39 14.61 -9.91
C ASP A 39 -2.34 13.84 -8.96
N TRP A 40 -2.53 14.33 -7.73
CA TRP A 40 -3.51 13.80 -6.79
C TRP A 40 -4.13 14.94 -5.95
N ASN A 41 -5.31 14.70 -5.40
CA ASN A 41 -5.93 15.63 -4.46
C ASN A 41 -5.32 15.46 -3.05
N SER A 42 -4.72 16.52 -2.50
CA SER A 42 -4.06 16.53 -1.18
C SER A 42 -5.01 16.36 0.02
N LYS A 43 -6.33 16.36 -0.20
CA LYS A 43 -7.35 16.13 0.82
C LYS A 43 -8.09 14.81 0.64
N THR A 44 -7.61 13.94 -0.26
CA THR A 44 -8.31 12.71 -0.62
C THR A 44 -8.19 11.61 0.43
N PHE A 45 -7.09 11.57 1.19
CA PHE A 45 -6.90 10.56 2.22
C PHE A 45 -7.92 10.74 3.36
N TRP A 46 -8.57 9.65 3.73
CA TRP A 46 -9.66 9.61 4.71
C TRP A 46 -10.88 10.46 4.36
N PHE A 47 -11.01 10.91 3.09
CA PHE A 47 -12.16 11.69 2.65
C PHE A 47 -13.43 10.85 2.60
N ARG A 48 -14.57 11.52 2.86
CA ARG A 48 -15.89 10.92 2.98
C ARG A 48 -16.93 11.87 2.42
N PRO A 49 -17.99 11.37 1.76
CA PRO A 49 -18.25 9.97 1.44
C PRO A 49 -17.34 9.43 0.32
N TRP A 50 -17.19 8.10 0.23
CA TRP A 50 -16.37 7.46 -0.82
C TRP A 50 -17.02 6.20 -1.41
N GLY A 51 -18.06 6.39 -2.23
CA GLY A 51 -18.77 5.29 -2.89
C GLY A 51 -19.15 4.15 -1.93
N LYS A 52 -19.01 2.90 -2.40
CA LYS A 52 -19.26 1.69 -1.58
C LYS A 52 -18.26 1.51 -0.44
N SER A 53 -17.01 2.00 -0.60
CA SER A 53 -15.96 1.89 0.42
C SER A 53 -16.20 2.78 1.63
N GLY A 54 -17.04 3.80 1.49
CA GLY A 54 -17.47 4.76 2.52
C GLY A 54 -16.43 5.78 2.95
N VAL A 55 -15.14 5.43 2.88
CA VAL A 55 -13.98 6.31 3.11
C VAL A 55 -12.85 5.94 2.16
N HIS A 56 -12.09 6.94 1.74
CA HIS A 56 -10.91 6.74 0.91
C HIS A 56 -9.69 6.37 1.77
N ARG A 57 -9.23 5.11 1.69
CA ARG A 57 -8.14 4.58 2.55
C ARG A 57 -6.74 4.73 1.92
N GLY A 58 -6.62 5.58 0.92
CA GLY A 58 -5.40 5.78 0.14
C GLY A 58 -5.45 7.12 -0.59
N ILE A 59 -4.75 7.17 -1.72
CA ILE A 59 -4.79 8.28 -2.66
C ILE A 59 -5.03 7.77 -4.07
N ASP A 60 -5.56 8.65 -4.93
CA ASP A 60 -5.68 8.38 -6.36
C ASP A 60 -4.70 9.28 -7.11
N ILE A 61 -3.78 8.67 -7.84
CA ILE A 61 -2.76 9.34 -8.64
C ILE A 61 -3.18 9.26 -10.10
N PHE A 62 -3.59 10.39 -10.66
CA PHE A 62 -4.11 10.49 -12.02
C PHE A 62 -2.98 10.48 -13.03
N ALA A 63 -3.16 9.71 -14.10
CA ALA A 63 -2.27 9.70 -15.25
C ALA A 63 -2.99 9.07 -16.45
N ARG A 64 -2.41 9.21 -17.64
CA ARG A 64 -2.95 8.53 -18.85
C ARG A 64 -2.97 7.02 -18.63
N GLU A 65 -4.02 6.36 -19.10
CA GLU A 65 -4.05 4.89 -19.13
C GLU A 65 -2.80 4.34 -19.86
N GLY A 66 -2.23 3.23 -19.36
CA GLY A 66 -0.98 2.67 -19.87
C GLY A 66 0.28 3.31 -19.28
N THR A 67 0.16 4.41 -18.53
CA THR A 67 1.32 4.99 -17.81
C THR A 67 1.90 3.96 -16.86
N ALA A 68 3.23 3.83 -16.82
CA ALA A 68 3.88 2.82 -16.00
C ALA A 68 3.63 3.07 -14.51
N VAL A 69 3.13 2.05 -13.82
CA VAL A 69 3.07 1.97 -12.36
C VAL A 69 4.35 1.30 -11.88
N THR A 70 5.02 1.91 -10.92
CA THR A 70 6.29 1.43 -10.38
C THR A 70 6.18 1.11 -8.90
N ALA A 71 6.96 0.13 -8.43
CA ALA A 71 7.02 -0.20 -7.01
C ALA A 71 7.50 1.01 -6.18
N SER A 72 6.65 1.48 -5.26
CA SER A 72 6.97 2.62 -4.39
C SER A 72 8.16 2.32 -3.48
N CYS A 73 8.37 1.07 -3.10
CA CYS A 73 9.50 0.59 -2.30
C CYS A 73 10.01 -0.76 -2.83
N SER A 74 11.17 -1.20 -2.33
CA SER A 74 11.65 -2.57 -2.59
C SER A 74 10.90 -3.55 -1.69
N GLY A 75 10.59 -4.74 -2.18
CA GLY A 75 9.83 -5.72 -1.42
C GLY A 75 9.52 -7.01 -2.18
N ILE A 76 8.54 -7.76 -1.68
CA ILE A 76 8.05 -9.01 -2.27
C ILE A 76 6.57 -8.85 -2.63
N VAL A 77 6.22 -9.14 -3.88
CA VAL A 77 4.82 -9.15 -4.33
C VAL A 77 4.07 -10.25 -3.57
N LEU A 78 2.99 -9.88 -2.87
CA LEU A 78 2.16 -10.83 -2.13
C LEU A 78 1.02 -11.39 -2.97
N PHE A 79 0.45 -10.56 -3.86
CA PHE A 79 -0.69 -10.94 -4.69
C PHE A 79 -0.76 -10.07 -5.94
N THR A 80 -1.07 -10.73 -7.05
CA THR A 80 -1.45 -10.16 -8.34
C THR A 80 -2.75 -10.80 -8.81
N GLY A 81 -3.73 -10.00 -9.23
CA GLY A 81 -5.00 -10.56 -9.68
C GLY A 81 -6.10 -9.53 -9.77
N SER A 82 -7.35 -10.00 -9.89
CA SER A 82 -8.53 -9.14 -9.98
C SER A 82 -9.38 -9.22 -8.71
N LEU A 83 -9.70 -8.07 -8.13
CA LEU A 83 -10.62 -7.92 -7.01
C LEU A 83 -11.85 -7.14 -7.47
N ARG A 84 -13.03 -7.48 -6.94
CA ARG A 84 -14.31 -6.89 -7.37
C ARG A 84 -14.29 -5.36 -7.44
N ASP A 85 -13.87 -4.71 -6.36
CA ASP A 85 -13.83 -3.24 -6.29
C ASP A 85 -12.48 -2.68 -6.78
N GLY A 86 -11.37 -3.38 -6.50
CA GLY A 86 -10.02 -2.95 -6.86
C GLY A 86 -9.65 -3.12 -8.35
N GLY A 87 -10.42 -3.89 -9.12
CA GLY A 87 -10.05 -4.25 -10.47
C GLY A 87 -8.78 -5.10 -10.48
N ASN A 88 -7.90 -4.87 -11.45
CA ASN A 88 -6.57 -5.49 -11.45
C ASN A 88 -5.71 -4.82 -10.39
N VAL A 89 -5.09 -5.64 -9.54
CA VAL A 89 -4.32 -5.18 -8.38
C VAL A 89 -2.97 -5.86 -8.28
N VAL A 90 -2.06 -5.17 -7.59
CA VAL A 90 -0.82 -5.71 -7.05
C VAL A 90 -0.75 -5.35 -5.58
N THR A 91 -0.32 -6.28 -4.72
CA THR A 91 0.08 -5.98 -3.33
C THR A 91 1.55 -6.32 -3.13
N LEU A 92 2.25 -5.50 -2.36
CA LEU A 92 3.68 -5.61 -2.11
C LEU A 92 3.94 -5.53 -0.61
N LEU A 93 4.67 -6.50 -0.07
CA LEU A 93 5.23 -6.42 1.29
C LEU A 93 6.55 -5.67 1.25
N GLY A 94 6.55 -4.47 1.83
CA GLY A 94 7.71 -3.57 1.90
C GLY A 94 8.35 -3.52 3.28
N PRO A 95 9.25 -2.54 3.49
CA PRO A 95 9.84 -2.23 4.80
C PRO A 95 8.78 -1.98 5.87
N LYS A 96 9.15 -2.10 7.15
CA LYS A 96 8.23 -1.94 8.29
C LYS A 96 7.05 -2.92 8.30
N TRP A 97 7.15 -4.04 7.56
CA TRP A 97 6.05 -4.99 7.33
C TRP A 97 4.78 -4.33 6.78
N ARG A 98 4.93 -3.29 5.96
CA ARG A 98 3.79 -2.58 5.38
C ARG A 98 3.38 -3.21 4.06
N ILE A 99 2.08 -3.29 3.84
CA ILE A 99 1.52 -3.70 2.55
C ILE A 99 1.24 -2.44 1.74
N HIS A 100 1.78 -2.41 0.53
CA HIS A 100 1.54 -1.40 -0.47
C HIS A 100 0.54 -1.96 -1.47
N TYR A 101 -0.63 -1.34 -1.58
CA TYR A 101 -1.72 -1.78 -2.44
C TYR A 101 -1.83 -0.86 -3.65
N TYR A 102 -1.84 -1.47 -4.85
CA TYR A 102 -1.90 -0.80 -6.15
C TYR A 102 -3.15 -1.33 -6.85
N ALA A 103 -4.11 -0.46 -7.17
CA ALA A 103 -5.40 -0.87 -7.74
C ALA A 103 -5.81 -0.06 -8.97
N HIS A 104 -6.87 -0.53 -9.61
CA HIS A 104 -7.42 -0.02 -10.88
C HIS A 104 -6.47 -0.17 -12.07
N LEU A 105 -5.51 -1.09 -11.97
CA LEU A 105 -4.50 -1.28 -13.01
C LEU A 105 -5.15 -1.69 -14.33
N LYS A 106 -4.53 -1.30 -15.45
CA LYS A 106 -4.84 -1.89 -16.76
C LYS A 106 -4.33 -3.32 -16.80
N SER A 107 -3.08 -3.53 -16.38
CA SER A 107 -2.43 -4.83 -16.27
C SER A 107 -1.41 -4.83 -15.13
N ALA A 108 -1.16 -6.02 -14.56
CA ALA A 108 0.01 -6.29 -13.73
C ALA A 108 1.16 -6.79 -14.61
N GLY A 109 2.39 -6.39 -14.26
CA GLY A 109 3.64 -6.79 -14.94
C GLY A 109 4.58 -7.61 -14.05
N VAL A 110 4.04 -8.19 -12.97
CA VAL A 110 4.75 -8.99 -11.97
C VAL A 110 3.87 -10.14 -11.51
N SER A 111 4.47 -11.13 -10.87
CA SER A 111 3.79 -12.30 -10.32
C SER A 111 3.94 -12.41 -8.80
N ASP A 112 3.12 -13.23 -8.18
CA ASP A 112 3.19 -13.54 -6.75
C ASP A 112 4.59 -14.03 -6.36
N TRP A 113 5.03 -13.63 -5.17
CA TRP A 113 6.36 -13.90 -4.60
C TRP A 113 7.55 -13.29 -5.34
N GLN A 114 7.32 -12.54 -6.42
CA GLN A 114 8.38 -11.85 -7.13
C GLN A 114 9.01 -10.76 -6.26
N ARG A 115 10.35 -10.72 -6.21
CA ARG A 115 11.10 -9.62 -5.58
C ARG A 115 11.14 -8.44 -6.53
N VAL A 116 10.79 -7.25 -6.04
CA VAL A 116 10.84 -6.01 -6.82
C VAL A 116 11.72 -4.98 -6.13
N ARG A 117 12.36 -4.14 -6.95
CA ARG A 117 13.14 -3.00 -6.47
C ARG A 117 12.29 -1.74 -6.54
N ARG A 118 12.53 -0.78 -5.64
CA ARG A 118 11.95 0.56 -5.74
C ARG A 118 12.15 1.15 -7.15
N GLY A 119 11.08 1.64 -7.75
CA GLY A 119 11.08 2.20 -9.11
C GLY A 119 10.96 1.16 -10.24
N MET A 120 10.99 -0.14 -9.94
CA MET A 120 10.74 -1.19 -10.93
C MET A 120 9.29 -1.12 -11.42
N LYS A 121 9.06 -1.21 -12.73
CA LYS A 121 7.70 -1.29 -13.30
C LYS A 121 7.00 -2.55 -12.79
N ILE A 122 5.79 -2.39 -12.27
CA ILE A 122 4.96 -3.49 -11.74
C ILE A 122 3.59 -3.59 -12.41
N GLY A 123 3.23 -2.61 -13.24
CA GLY A 123 1.96 -2.60 -13.95
C GLY A 123 1.76 -1.31 -14.73
N GLU A 124 0.51 -1.05 -15.08
CA GLU A 124 0.10 0.12 -15.84
C GLU A 124 -1.19 0.73 -15.27
N VAL A 125 -1.25 2.06 -15.27
CA VAL A 125 -2.43 2.83 -14.87
C VAL A 125 -3.60 2.41 -15.74
N GLY A 126 -4.78 2.25 -15.13
CA GLY A 126 -6.01 1.89 -15.82
C GLY A 126 -7.25 2.48 -15.14
N ALA A 127 -8.39 1.85 -15.41
CA ALA A 127 -9.69 2.21 -14.86
C ALA A 127 -10.54 0.94 -14.59
N THR A 128 -9.91 -0.13 -14.10
CA THR A 128 -10.61 -1.41 -13.84
C THR A 128 -11.30 -1.43 -12.47
N GLY A 129 -12.23 -2.37 -12.27
CA GLY A 129 -13.00 -2.45 -11.02
C GLY A 129 -14.00 -1.32 -10.88
N ASN A 130 -14.12 -0.73 -9.69
CA ASN A 130 -15.05 0.37 -9.45
C ASN A 130 -14.56 1.74 -9.98
N ALA A 131 -13.38 1.78 -10.63
CA ALA A 131 -12.89 2.93 -11.37
C ALA A 131 -13.43 3.00 -12.81
N LEU A 132 -14.17 1.98 -13.27
CA LEU A 132 -14.74 1.96 -14.60
C LEU A 132 -15.63 3.19 -14.85
N GLY A 133 -15.40 3.88 -15.96
CA GLY A 133 -16.10 5.13 -16.33
C GLY A 133 -15.58 6.40 -15.66
N LYS A 134 -14.52 6.33 -14.84
CA LYS A 134 -13.82 7.49 -14.24
C LYS A 134 -12.51 7.78 -14.98
N PRO A 135 -11.90 8.97 -14.80
CA PRO A 135 -10.57 9.24 -15.31
C PRO A 135 -9.56 8.18 -14.83
N PRO A 136 -8.66 7.67 -15.70
CA PRO A 136 -7.67 6.67 -15.31
C PRO A 136 -6.77 7.16 -14.17
N HIS A 137 -6.55 6.29 -13.20
CA HIS A 137 -5.75 6.59 -12.01
C HIS A 137 -5.21 5.30 -11.39
N LEU A 138 -4.14 5.45 -10.60
CA LEU A 138 -3.71 4.44 -9.66
C LEU A 138 -4.31 4.76 -8.29
N HIS A 139 -5.11 3.85 -7.74
CA HIS A 139 -5.40 3.88 -6.30
C HIS A 139 -4.23 3.25 -5.54
N TYR A 140 -3.64 4.02 -4.62
CA TYR A 140 -2.49 3.62 -3.82
C TYR A 140 -2.76 3.75 -2.33
N ALA A 141 -2.57 2.67 -1.57
CA ALA A 141 -2.75 2.64 -0.12
C ALA A 141 -1.56 1.97 0.59
N ILE A 142 -1.31 2.39 1.83
CA ILE A 142 -0.27 1.83 2.71
C ILE A 142 -0.95 1.26 3.95
N ILE A 143 -0.82 -0.04 4.16
CA ILE A 143 -1.49 -0.80 5.22
C ILE A 143 -0.43 -1.32 6.20
N THR A 144 -0.64 -1.12 7.49
CA THR A 144 0.20 -1.67 8.55
C THR A 144 -0.39 -2.99 9.07
N GLN A 145 0.47 -3.97 9.33
CA GLN A 145 0.05 -5.20 10.01
C GLN A 145 -0.10 -5.00 11.52
N ILE A 146 0.72 -4.11 12.08
CA ILE A 146 0.64 -3.70 13.47
C ILE A 146 -0.20 -2.43 13.54
N PRO A 147 -1.32 -2.43 14.29
CA PRO A 147 -2.15 -1.24 14.43
C PRO A 147 -1.39 -0.13 15.15
N TYR A 148 -1.71 1.11 14.82
CA TYR A 148 -1.24 2.31 15.54
C TYR A 148 -2.39 2.83 16.40
N PRO A 149 -2.52 2.40 17.68
CA PRO A 149 -3.72 2.65 18.48
C PRO A 149 -4.02 4.14 18.68
N TRP A 150 -2.98 4.98 18.73
CA TRP A 150 -3.11 6.44 18.84
C TRP A 150 -3.81 7.10 17.63
N ARG A 151 -3.98 6.39 16.51
CA ARG A 151 -4.70 6.88 15.32
C ARG A 151 -6.19 6.55 15.33
N TYR A 152 -6.66 5.77 16.31
CA TYR A 152 -8.07 5.52 16.52
C TYR A 152 -8.84 6.84 16.70
N ARG A 153 -10.06 6.90 16.17
CA ARG A 153 -11.00 8.02 16.36
C ARG A 153 -12.40 7.47 16.59
N MET A 154 -13.18 8.13 17.46
CA MET A 154 -14.59 7.79 17.72
C MET A 154 -15.49 8.27 16.57
N GLU A 155 -15.35 7.65 15.40
CA GLU A 155 -16.13 7.95 14.18
C GLU A 155 -16.38 6.67 13.38
N ARG A 156 -17.28 6.73 12.39
CA ARG A 156 -17.47 5.61 11.44
C ARG A 156 -16.11 5.25 10.81
N PHE A 157 -15.77 3.98 10.65
CA PHE A 157 -14.43 3.53 10.18
C PHE A 157 -13.23 3.96 11.05
N GLY A 158 -13.42 4.57 12.22
CA GLY A 158 -12.31 5.05 13.05
C GLY A 158 -11.35 3.95 13.54
N PHE A 159 -11.82 2.71 13.63
CA PHE A 159 -10.99 1.52 13.86
C PHE A 159 -9.99 1.29 12.72
N ASP A 160 -10.44 1.42 11.47
CA ASP A 160 -9.59 1.22 10.28
C ASP A 160 -8.41 2.22 10.25
N ARG A 161 -8.54 3.43 10.82
CA ARG A 161 -7.44 4.42 10.86
C ARG A 161 -6.16 3.88 11.49
N MET A 162 -6.29 2.91 12.38
CA MET A 162 -5.15 2.26 13.04
C MET A 162 -4.28 1.48 12.05
N PHE A 163 -4.82 1.08 10.91
CA PHE A 163 -4.18 0.18 9.95
C PHE A 163 -3.78 0.85 8.63
N TYR A 164 -4.26 2.06 8.33
CA TYR A 164 -4.00 2.72 7.04
C TYR A 164 -3.23 4.02 7.22
N LEU A 165 -2.02 4.11 6.67
CA LEU A 165 -1.20 5.33 6.71
C LEU A 165 -1.56 6.27 5.57
N ASP A 166 -1.40 7.57 5.80
CA ASP A 166 -1.58 8.58 4.75
C ASP A 166 -0.41 8.51 3.75
N PRO A 167 -0.64 8.12 2.48
CA PRO A 167 0.42 8.11 1.47
C PRO A 167 0.98 9.51 1.18
N LEU A 168 0.20 10.59 1.36
CA LEU A 168 0.62 11.97 1.11
C LEU A 168 1.80 12.36 1.99
N GLU A 169 1.69 12.10 3.30
CA GLU A 169 2.74 12.39 4.27
C GLU A 169 4.02 11.61 3.95
N ARG A 170 3.85 10.36 3.51
CA ARG A 170 4.95 9.41 3.27
C ARG A 170 5.66 9.66 1.95
N LEU A 171 4.94 10.02 0.89
CA LEU A 171 5.49 10.34 -0.43
C LEU A 171 6.13 11.73 -0.49
N ASN A 172 5.59 12.72 0.24
CA ASN A 172 6.15 14.08 0.30
C ASN A 172 7.34 14.23 1.27
N GLY A 173 7.82 13.13 1.88
CA GLY A 173 8.94 13.15 2.82
C GLY A 173 8.66 13.80 4.18
N LYS A 174 7.40 14.15 4.48
CA LYS A 174 6.99 14.76 5.77
C LYS A 174 6.75 13.73 6.88
N GLY A 175 6.63 12.44 6.55
CA GLY A 175 6.38 11.34 7.50
C GLY A 175 7.59 10.83 8.28
N LYS A 176 8.65 11.63 8.48
CA LYS A 176 9.89 11.18 9.15
C LYS A 176 9.74 10.95 10.67
N ASN A 177 8.69 11.42 11.32
CA ASN A 177 8.59 11.43 12.79
C ASN A 177 7.22 10.95 13.36
N THR A 178 6.57 9.94 12.77
CA THR A 178 5.46 9.22 13.43
C THR A 178 5.44 7.72 13.15
#